data_AF-A0A098PWZ0-F1
#
_entry.id   AF-A0A098PWZ0-F1
#
_cell.length_a   1.000
_cell.length_b   1.000
_cell.length_c   1.000
_cell.angle_alpha   90.00
_cell.angle_beta   90.00
_cell.angle_gamma   90.00
#
_symmetry.space_group_name_H-M   'P 1'
#
loop_
_entity.id
_entity.type
_entity.pdbx_description
1 polymer ?
#
loop_
_entity_poly.entity_id
_entity_poly.type
_entity_poly.pdbx_seq_one_letter_code
_entity_poly.pdbx_strand_id
1 'polypeptide(L)'
;MPFAVKGAEALTEKIAVRLTPDEKARLRDDAEVAGLSVSELVRRRYFGRPIVANADMVMVRELRRIGGLLKHIHNTTDGVYSRETSQALVEITGHIKKLSQP
;
A
#
# COMPACT_ATOMS: atom_id res chain seq x y z
N MET A 1 2.18 14.88 5.09
CA MET A 1 3.44 15.41 5.65
C MET A 1 4.58 14.54 5.15
N PRO A 2 5.49 15.03 4.29
CA PRO A 2 6.45 14.19 3.57
C PRO A 2 7.62 13.65 4.43
N PHE A 3 7.74 14.09 5.69
CA PHE A 3 8.81 13.66 6.60
C PHE A 3 8.23 13.06 7.88
N ALA A 4 7.73 11.83 7.79
CA ALA A 4 7.41 11.04 8.97
C ALA A 4 8.66 10.22 9.35
N VAL A 5 9.08 10.31 10.61
CA VAL A 5 10.14 9.46 11.16
C VAL A 5 9.66 8.00 11.10
N LYS A 6 10.41 7.14 10.40
CA LYS A 6 10.10 5.72 10.24
C LYS A 6 10.95 4.86 11.17
N GLY A 7 10.39 4.47 12.33
CA GLY A 7 11.04 3.59 13.31
C GLY A 7 11.08 4.21 14.71
N ALA A 8 11.58 3.44 15.69
CA ALA A 8 11.75 3.91 17.06
C ALA A 8 12.90 4.93 17.19
N GLU A 9 13.88 4.87 16.29
CA GLU A 9 15.10 5.68 16.32
C GLU A 9 15.36 6.35 14.96
N ALA A 10 16.12 7.45 14.99
CA ALA A 10 16.51 8.20 13.79
C ALA A 10 17.59 7.46 12.98
N LEU A 11 17.55 7.59 11.65
CA LEU A 11 18.59 7.08 10.77
C LEU A 11 19.75 8.10 10.71
N THR A 12 20.87 7.80 11.38
CA THR A 12 22.03 8.71 11.48
C THR A 12 23.16 8.37 10.51
N GLU A 13 23.32 7.10 10.16
CA GLU A 13 24.41 6.61 9.32
C GLU A 13 24.03 6.54 7.82
N LYS A 14 25.02 6.75 6.94
CA LYS A 14 24.84 6.73 5.47
C LYS A 14 25.82 5.79 4.78
N ILE A 15 25.35 5.14 3.71
CA ILE A 15 26.18 4.38 2.78
C ILE A 15 26.17 5.03 1.39
N ALA A 16 27.28 4.95 0.67
CA ALA A 16 27.39 5.39 -0.72
C ALA A 16 27.75 4.20 -1.60
N VAL A 17 26.92 3.90 -2.60
CA VAL A 17 27.10 2.77 -3.52
C VAL A 17 27.33 3.31 -4.92
N ARG A 18 28.37 2.83 -5.61
CA ARG A 18 28.62 3.16 -7.02
C ARG A 18 27.72 2.32 -7.90
N LEU A 19 27.07 2.97 -8.86
CA LEU A 19 26.16 2.37 -9.84
C LEU A 19 26.51 2.92 -11.22
N THR A 20 26.31 2.09 -12.24
CA THR A 20 26.20 2.56 -13.62
C THR A 20 24.98 3.48 -13.77
N PRO A 21 24.94 4.32 -14.83
CA PRO A 21 23.77 5.15 -15.11
C PRO A 21 22.47 4.33 -15.24
N ASP A 22 22.53 3.19 -15.92
CA ASP A 22 21.37 2.32 -16.15
C ASP A 22 20.86 1.66 -14.87
N GLU A 23 21.76 1.20 -14.00
CA GLU A 23 21.38 0.68 -12.68
C GLU A 23 20.69 1.76 -11.84
N LYS A 24 21.20 3.00 -11.88
CA LYS A 24 20.60 4.11 -11.17
C LYS A 24 19.23 4.50 -11.72
N ALA A 25 19.03 4.40 -13.04
CA ALA A 25 17.75 4.65 -13.69
C ALA A 25 16.72 3.59 -13.27
N ARG A 26 17.02 2.30 -13.43
CA ARG A 26 16.15 1.19 -13.01
C ARG A 26 15.74 1.30 -11.54
N LEU A 27 16.68 1.68 -10.67
CA LEU A 27 16.44 1.80 -9.23
C LEU A 27 15.51 2.98 -8.88
N ARG A 28 15.48 4.04 -9.71
CA ARG A 28 14.51 5.12 -9.59
C ARG A 28 13.12 4.68 -10.04
N ASP A 29 13.02 4.00 -11.18
CA ASP A 29 11.74 3.53 -11.73
C ASP A 29 11.07 2.54 -10.77
N ASP A 30 11.83 1.57 -10.26
CA ASP A 30 11.35 0.62 -9.25
C ASP A 30 10.82 1.34 -7.99
N ALA A 31 11.51 2.40 -7.57
CA ALA A 31 11.13 3.16 -6.38
C ALA A 31 9.85 3.97 -6.63
N GLU A 32 9.69 4.54 -7.83
CA GLU A 32 8.50 5.26 -8.27
C GLU A 32 7.27 4.35 -8.31
N VAL A 33 7.39 3.19 -8.96
CA VAL A 33 6.33 2.16 -9.01
C VAL A 33 5.94 1.71 -7.59
N ALA A 34 6.92 1.55 -6.71
CA ALA A 34 6.69 1.19 -5.31
C ALA A 34 6.17 2.35 -4.44
N GLY A 35 6.17 3.59 -4.93
CA GLY A 35 5.84 4.78 -4.13
C GLY A 35 6.79 4.99 -2.95
N LEU A 36 8.05 4.59 -3.10
CA LEU A 36 9.11 4.71 -2.10
C LEU A 36 10.20 5.67 -2.58
N SER A 37 11.00 6.20 -1.66
CA SER A 37 12.28 6.78 -2.07
C SER A 37 13.26 5.67 -2.45
N VAL A 38 14.23 5.98 -3.31
CA VAL A 38 15.34 5.09 -3.67
C VAL A 38 16.01 4.46 -2.42
N SER A 39 16.33 5.28 -1.42
CA SER A 39 16.98 4.80 -0.19
C SER A 39 16.07 3.86 0.62
N GLU A 40 14.76 4.13 0.66
CA GLU A 40 13.80 3.27 1.34
C GLU A 40 13.61 1.94 0.60
N LEU A 41 13.54 1.96 -0.74
CA LEU A 41 13.49 0.75 -1.55
C LEU A 41 14.70 -0.16 -1.26
N VAL A 42 15.92 0.40 -1.29
CA VAL A 42 17.16 -0.35 -1.03
C VAL A 42 17.17 -0.92 0.39
N ARG A 43 16.81 -0.11 1.40
CA ARG A 43 16.74 -0.59 2.80
C ARG A 43 15.73 -1.72 2.96
N ARG A 44 14.55 -1.62 2.34
CA ARG A 44 13.55 -2.69 2.41
C ARG A 44 14.04 -3.97 1.75
N ARG A 45 14.65 -3.89 0.56
CA ARG A 45 15.25 -5.06 -0.11
C ARG A 45 16.34 -5.70 0.76
N TYR A 46 17.26 -4.91 1.32
CA TYR A 46 18.35 -5.42 2.14
C TYR A 46 17.88 -6.07 3.45
N PHE A 47 16.94 -5.46 4.16
CA PHE A 47 16.42 -5.97 5.43
C PHE A 47 15.18 -6.87 5.28
N GLY A 48 14.86 -7.34 4.06
CA GLY A 48 13.75 -8.28 3.81
C GLY A 48 12.35 -7.73 4.14
N ARG A 49 12.15 -6.41 4.10
CA ARG A 49 10.84 -5.80 4.41
C ARG A 49 9.94 -5.79 3.16
N PRO A 50 8.62 -6.04 3.30
CA PRO A 50 7.71 -6.03 2.16
C PRO A 50 7.70 -4.72 1.37
N ILE A 51 7.68 -4.81 0.04
CA ILE A 51 7.52 -3.68 -0.88
C ILE A 51 6.13 -3.81 -1.48
N VAL A 52 5.26 -2.84 -1.20
CA VAL A 52 3.87 -2.82 -1.67
C VAL A 52 3.79 -1.75 -2.75
N ALA A 53 3.26 -2.07 -3.93
CA ALA A 53 3.22 -1.13 -5.04
C ALA A 53 2.31 0.07 -4.73
N ASN A 54 2.57 1.23 -5.33
CA ASN A 54 1.77 2.44 -5.09
C ASN A 54 0.31 2.26 -5.59
N ALA A 55 0.13 1.52 -6.68
CA ALA A 55 -1.20 1.13 -7.17
C ALA A 55 -2.00 0.35 -6.11
N ASP A 56 -1.35 -0.58 -5.40
CA ASP A 56 -1.97 -1.32 -4.29
C ASP A 56 -2.35 -0.37 -3.16
N MET A 57 -1.54 0.65 -2.88
CA MET A 57 -1.84 1.62 -1.83
C MET A 57 -3.03 2.52 -2.15
N VAL A 58 -3.18 2.96 -3.41
CA VAL A 58 -4.39 3.70 -3.86
C VAL A 58 -5.61 2.79 -3.80
N MET A 59 -5.50 1.56 -4.30
CA MET A 59 -6.57 0.58 -4.25
C MET A 59 -6.98 0.26 -2.81
N VAL A 60 -6.03 0.05 -1.91
CA VAL A 60 -6.28 -0.18 -0.49
C VAL A 60 -6.97 1.01 0.18
N ARG A 61 -6.64 2.26 -0.20
CA ARG A 61 -7.35 3.44 0.32
C ARG A 61 -8.81 3.46 -0.13
N GLU A 62 -9.09 3.18 -1.40
CA GLU A 62 -10.46 3.13 -1.91
C GLU A 62 -11.26 1.99 -1.28
N LEU A 63 -10.65 0.81 -1.10
CA LEU A 63 -11.29 -0.31 -0.40
C LEU A 63 -11.66 0.05 1.05
N ARG A 64 -10.77 0.76 1.77
CA ARG A 64 -11.07 1.26 3.12
C ARG A 64 -12.21 2.28 3.11
N ARG A 65 -12.23 3.19 2.14
CA ARG A 65 -13.30 4.18 1.98
C ARG A 65 -14.65 3.50 1.75
N ILE A 66 -14.73 2.57 0.80
CA ILE A 66 -15.95 1.83 0.47
C ILE A 66 -16.44 1.02 1.67
N GLY A 67 -15.54 0.28 2.35
CA GLY A 67 -15.90 -0.45 3.57
C GLY A 67 -16.42 0.46 4.68
N GLY A 68 -15.83 1.65 4.85
CA GLY A 68 -16.30 2.67 5.77
C GLY A 68 -17.71 3.18 5.43
N LEU A 69 -18.00 3.40 4.14
CA LEU A 69 -19.33 3.81 3.67
C LEU A 69 -20.38 2.72 3.91
N LEU A 70 -20.07 1.45 3.62
CA LEU A 70 -20.97 0.33 3.88
C LEU A 70 -21.26 0.18 5.38
N LYS A 71 -20.23 0.28 6.22
CA LYS A 71 -20.39 0.30 7.69
C LYS A 71 -21.28 1.48 8.13
N HIS A 72 -21.05 2.67 7.57
CA HIS A 72 -21.84 3.84 7.89
C HIS A 72 -23.31 3.65 7.54
N ILE A 73 -23.63 3.16 6.33
CA ILE A 73 -25.00 2.85 5.92
C ILE A 73 -25.64 1.84 6.88
N HIS A 74 -24.94 0.75 7.20
CA HIS A 74 -25.45 -0.27 8.11
C HIS A 74 -25.79 0.32 9.49
N ASN A 75 -24.89 1.11 10.08
CA ASN A 75 -25.10 1.71 11.39
C ASN A 75 -26.19 2.79 11.39
N THR A 76 -26.21 3.67 10.39
CA THR A 76 -27.17 4.77 10.31
C THR A 76 -28.60 4.29 10.01
N THR A 77 -28.72 3.09 9.42
CA THR A 77 -30.01 2.49 9.09
C THR A 77 -30.41 1.37 10.06
N ASP A 78 -29.68 1.20 11.17
CA ASP A 78 -29.88 0.12 12.13
C ASP A 78 -30.04 -1.26 11.47
N GLY A 79 -29.22 -1.52 10.44
CA GLY A 79 -29.19 -2.79 9.75
C GLY A 79 -30.36 -3.04 8.79
N VAL A 80 -31.17 -2.05 8.40
CA VAL A 80 -32.23 -2.21 7.38
C VAL A 80 -31.69 -2.84 6.09
N TYR A 81 -30.46 -2.48 5.69
CA TYR A 81 -29.79 -3.01 4.50
C TYR A 81 -28.70 -4.05 4.83
N SER A 82 -28.87 -4.84 5.90
CA SER A 82 -27.85 -5.80 6.35
C SER A 82 -27.50 -6.83 5.29
N ARG A 83 -28.48 -7.28 4.51
CA ARG A 83 -28.26 -8.28 3.45
C ARG A 83 -27.41 -7.68 2.33
N GLU A 84 -27.79 -6.49 1.84
CA GLU A 84 -27.15 -5.81 0.72
C GLU A 84 -25.73 -5.36 1.07
N THR A 85 -25.54 -4.80 2.27
CA THR A 85 -24.21 -4.38 2.75
C THR A 85 -23.29 -5.57 2.98
N SER A 86 -23.80 -6.70 3.47
CA SER A 86 -23.04 -7.95 3.60
C SER A 86 -22.68 -8.53 2.24
N GLN A 87 -23.64 -8.59 1.30
CA GLN A 87 -23.44 -9.06 -0.07
C GLN A 87 -22.34 -8.26 -0.76
N ALA A 88 -22.38 -6.93 -0.67
CA ALA A 88 -21.35 -6.05 -1.25
C ALA A 88 -19.95 -6.35 -0.69
N LEU A 89 -19.83 -6.59 0.61
CA LEU A 89 -18.55 -6.98 1.22
C LEU A 89 -18.03 -8.33 0.72
N VAL A 90 -18.94 -9.31 0.55
CA VAL A 90 -18.59 -10.64 0.00
C VAL A 90 -18.10 -10.52 -1.44
N GLU A 91 -18.79 -9.74 -2.28
CA GLU A 91 -18.42 -9.52 -3.69
C GLU A 91 -17.08 -8.81 -3.84
N ILE A 92 -16.87 -7.72 -3.10
CA ILE A 92 -15.59 -6.99 -3.06
C ILE A 92 -14.45 -7.93 -2.63
N THR A 93 -14.65 -8.69 -1.56
CA THR A 93 -13.64 -9.64 -1.06
C THR A 93 -13.36 -10.74 -2.08
N GLY A 94 -14.41 -11.23 -2.76
CA GLY A 94 -14.29 -12.22 -3.82
C GLY A 94 -13.49 -11.71 -5.03
N HIS A 95 -13.71 -10.46 -5.44
CA HIS A 95 -12.96 -9.83 -6.53
C HIS A 95 -11.49 -9.57 -6.16
N ILE A 96 -11.21 -9.09 -4.94
CA ILE A 96 -9.83 -8.92 -4.46
C ILE A 96 -9.08 -10.26 -4.50
N LYS A 97 -9.72 -11.35 -4.05
CA LYS A 97 -9.12 -12.69 -4.11
C LYS A 97 -8.79 -13.12 -5.54
N LYS A 98 -9.67 -12.84 -6.51
CA LYS A 98 -9.42 -13.12 -7.94
C LYS A 98 -8.24 -12.30 -8.48
N LEU A 99 -8.18 -11.02 -8.14
CA LEU A 99 -7.07 -10.13 -8.57
C LEU A 99 -5.73 -10.48 -7.92
N SER A 100 -5.75 -11.18 -6.78
CA SER A 100 -4.54 -11.60 -6.05
C SER A 100 -4.01 -12.97 -6.49
N GLN A 101 -4.69 -13.66 -7.43
CA GLN A 101 -4.21 -14.91 -7.99
C GLN A 101 -3.30 -14.62 -9.20
N PRO A 102 -2.15 -15.32 -9.32
CA PRO A 102 -1.19 -15.13 -10.40
C PRO A 102 -1.72 -15.59 -11.76
#